data_AF-A0A7W2FB84-F1
#
_entry.id   AF-A0A7W2FB84-F1
#
_cell.length_a   1.000
_cell.length_b   1.000
_cell.length_c   1.000
_cell.angle_alpha   90.00
_cell.angle_beta   90.00
_cell.angle_gamma   90.00
#
_symmetry.space_group_name_H-M   'P 1'
#
loop_
_entity.id
_entity.type
_entity.pdbx_description
1 polymer ?
#
loop_
_entity_poly.entity_id
_entity_poly.type
_entity_poly.pdbx_seq_one_letter_code
_entity_poly.pdbx_strand_id
1 'polypeptide(L)'
;MVRALLAAHLLEPDLHKMLEREFPYFDAPQSDDAADLGIFQRVRALLDLWRAQIAPRDLDLATWTILHIMESMVHAAVIGAPPFPLAAIGQAITDAVMGYLTLGAPPPGQPDQAGKLASLPPLP
;
A
#
# COMPACT_ATOMS: atom_id res chain seq x y z
N MET A 1 1.62 4.95 -8.54
CA MET A 1 0.59 3.91 -8.63
C MET A 1 -0.81 4.44 -8.29
N VAL A 2 -1.05 5.02 -7.11
CA VAL A 2 -2.38 5.53 -6.69
C VAL A 2 -3.10 6.36 -7.75
N ARG A 3 -2.43 7.38 -8.33
CA ARG A 3 -3.02 8.21 -9.40
C ARG A 3 -3.45 7.41 -10.64
N ALA A 4 -2.68 6.40 -11.02
CA ALA A 4 -3.00 5.56 -12.17
C ALA A 4 -4.18 4.63 -11.87
N LEU A 5 -4.24 4.07 -10.66
CA LEU A 5 -5.40 3.28 -10.21
C LEU A 5 -6.67 4.13 -10.19
N LEU A 6 -6.63 5.33 -9.59
CA LEU A 6 -7.77 6.25 -9.61
C LEU A 6 -8.21 6.59 -11.03
N ALA A 7 -7.27 6.90 -11.93
CA ALA A 7 -7.58 7.21 -13.32
C ALA A 7 -8.23 6.04 -14.05
N ALA A 8 -7.75 4.81 -13.82
CA ALA A 8 -8.32 3.60 -14.43
C ALA A 8 -9.76 3.37 -13.98
N HIS A 9 -10.05 3.50 -12.68
CA HIS A 9 -11.39 3.27 -12.15
C HIS A 9 -12.38 4.40 -12.51
N LEU A 10 -11.87 5.60 -12.79
CA LEU A 10 -12.67 6.73 -13.26
C LEU A 10 -13.00 6.67 -14.75
N LEU A 11 -12.40 5.75 -15.52
CA LEU A 11 -12.69 5.61 -16.94
C LEU A 11 -14.12 5.11 -17.15
N GLU A 12 -14.55 4.12 -16.37
CA GLU A 12 -15.89 3.52 -16.44
C GLU A 12 -16.49 3.31 -15.04
N PRO A 13 -16.84 4.39 -14.33
CA PRO A 13 -17.29 4.31 -12.94
C PRO A 13 -18.64 3.62 -12.80
N ASP A 14 -19.52 3.76 -13.79
CA ASP A 14 -20.85 3.13 -13.75
C ASP A 14 -20.78 1.63 -14.05
N LEU A 15 -19.80 1.17 -14.83
CA LEU A 15 -19.50 -0.25 -14.97
C LEU A 15 -19.08 -0.84 -13.63
N HIS A 16 -18.15 -0.20 -12.91
CA HIS A 16 -17.69 -0.68 -11.61
C HIS A 16 -18.84 -0.73 -10.58
N LYS A 17 -19.70 0.31 -10.54
CA LYS A 17 -20.89 0.32 -9.67
C LYS A 17 -21.89 -0.78 -10.03
N MET A 18 -22.08 -1.05 -11.32
CA MET A 18 -22.96 -2.12 -11.79
C MET A 18 -22.39 -3.48 -11.42
N LEU A 19 -21.09 -3.69 -11.60
CA LEU A 19 -20.41 -4.94 -11.25
C LEU A 19 -20.53 -5.24 -9.75
N GLU A 20 -20.31 -4.27 -8.85
CA GLU A 20 -20.52 -4.49 -7.41
C GLU A 20 -21.98 -4.81 -7.05
N ARG A 21 -22.96 -4.24 -7.76
CA ARG A 21 -24.38 -4.46 -7.49
C ARG A 21 -24.89 -5.81 -7.98
N GLU A 22 -24.52 -6.18 -9.21
CA GLU A 22 -24.97 -7.41 -9.88
C GLU A 22 -24.11 -8.61 -9.49
N PHE A 23 -22.86 -8.35 -9.11
CA PHE A 23 -21.88 -9.35 -8.71
C PHE A 23 -21.14 -8.87 -7.44
N PRO A 24 -21.78 -8.87 -6.26
CA PRO A 24 -21.17 -8.42 -5.00
C PRO A 24 -19.94 -9.24 -4.56
N TYR A 25 -19.64 -10.33 -5.27
CA TYR A 25 -18.45 -11.16 -5.09
C TYR A 25 -17.51 -11.11 -6.31
N PHE A 26 -17.65 -10.14 -7.21
CA PHE A 26 -16.73 -10.01 -8.35
C PHE A 26 -15.30 -9.70 -7.88
N ASP A 27 -15.19 -9.00 -6.74
CA ASP A 27 -13.92 -8.80 -6.00
C ASP A 27 -13.57 -10.00 -5.09
N ALA A 28 -14.10 -11.21 -5.37
CA ALA A 28 -13.68 -12.43 -4.69
C ALA A 28 -12.16 -12.58 -4.80
N PRO A 29 -11.49 -13.14 -3.76
CA PRO A 29 -10.04 -13.13 -3.65
C PRO A 29 -9.41 -13.61 -4.96
N GLN A 30 -8.48 -12.80 -5.47
CA GLN A 30 -7.72 -12.99 -6.71
C GLN A 30 -7.52 -14.47 -6.99
N SER A 31 -8.11 -14.96 -8.07
CA SER A 31 -7.69 -16.21 -8.67
C SER A 31 -6.18 -16.16 -8.93
N ASP A 32 -5.52 -17.31 -9.02
CA ASP A 32 -4.12 -17.45 -9.46
C ASP A 32 -3.91 -16.98 -10.93
N ASP A 33 -4.55 -15.90 -11.35
CA ASP A 33 -4.54 -15.38 -12.70
C ASP A 33 -3.19 -14.73 -12.98
N ALA A 34 -2.64 -15.02 -14.15
CA ALA A 34 -1.25 -14.67 -14.47
C ALA A 34 -1.00 -13.14 -14.45
N ALA A 35 -2.04 -12.34 -14.69
CA ALA A 35 -1.97 -10.88 -14.66
C ALA A 35 -1.85 -10.33 -13.23
N ASP A 36 -2.63 -10.86 -12.29
CA ASP A 36 -2.60 -10.47 -10.87
C ASP A 36 -1.30 -10.88 -10.21
N LEU A 37 -0.82 -12.09 -10.53
CA LEU A 37 0.53 -12.54 -10.17
C LEU A 37 1.61 -11.59 -10.70
N GLY A 38 1.42 -11.03 -11.90
CA GLY A 38 2.36 -10.08 -12.49
C GLY A 38 2.45 -8.75 -11.74
N ILE A 39 1.32 -8.19 -11.29
CA ILE A 39 1.31 -6.95 -10.49
C ILE A 39 1.89 -7.22 -9.11
N PHE A 40 1.48 -8.31 -8.46
CA PHE A 40 2.01 -8.72 -7.17
C PHE A 40 3.53 -8.85 -7.20
N GLN A 41 4.07 -9.62 -8.16
CA GLN A 41 5.52 -9.84 -8.28
C GLN A 41 6.30 -8.53 -8.50
N ARG A 42 5.77 -7.61 -9.33
CA ARG A 42 6.39 -6.30 -9.56
C ARG A 42 6.42 -5.44 -8.30
N VAL A 43 5.33 -5.40 -7.55
CA VAL A 43 5.26 -4.64 -6.30
C VAL A 43 6.16 -5.26 -5.23
N ARG A 44 6.15 -6.59 -5.07
CA ARG A 44 7.08 -7.29 -4.18
C ARG A 44 8.53 -6.98 -4.51
N ALA A 45 8.90 -7.03 -5.81
CA ALA A 45 10.26 -6.74 -6.24
C ALA A 45 10.66 -5.29 -5.93
N LEU A 46 9.72 -4.35 -6.02
CA LEU A 46 9.94 -2.97 -5.62
C LEU A 46 10.15 -2.86 -4.10
N LEU A 47 9.36 -3.55 -3.27
CA LEU A 47 9.58 -3.55 -1.82
C LEU A 47 10.93 -4.14 -1.43
N ASP A 48 11.37 -5.18 -2.12
CA ASP A 48 12.69 -5.79 -1.92
C ASP A 48 13.84 -4.83 -2.29
N LEU A 49 13.70 -4.10 -3.40
CA LEU A 49 14.67 -3.07 -3.79
C LEU A 49 14.84 -1.99 -2.70
N TRP A 50 13.77 -1.65 -1.99
CA TRP A 50 13.75 -0.63 -0.94
C TRP A 50 13.81 -1.21 0.48
N ARG A 51 14.21 -2.48 0.63
CA ARG A 51 14.19 -3.24 1.89
C ARG A 51 14.78 -2.49 3.09
N ALA A 52 15.88 -1.78 2.89
CA ALA A 52 16.58 -1.05 3.95
C ALA A 52 15.81 0.17 4.50
N GLN A 53 14.76 0.62 3.81
CA GLN A 53 14.03 1.86 4.11
C GLN A 53 12.58 1.59 4.56
N ILE A 54 12.17 0.32 4.64
CA ILE A 54 10.80 -0.07 5.00
C ILE A 54 10.78 -0.97 6.23
N ALA A 55 9.74 -0.85 7.05
CA ALA A 55 9.56 -1.52 8.32
C ALA A 55 9.07 -2.99 8.21
N PRO A 56 8.07 -3.34 7.38
CA PRO A 56 7.49 -4.70 7.36
C PRO A 56 8.56 -5.75 7.08
N ARG A 57 8.59 -6.88 7.82
CA ARG A 57 9.61 -7.93 7.61
C ARG A 57 9.23 -8.94 6.53
N ASP A 58 7.96 -9.30 6.50
CA ASP A 58 7.39 -10.18 5.49
C ASP A 58 6.97 -9.34 4.28
N LEU A 59 7.71 -9.48 3.17
CA LEU A 59 7.48 -8.70 1.96
C LEU A 59 6.25 -9.18 1.17
N ASP A 60 5.88 -10.45 1.30
CA ASP A 60 4.70 -10.98 0.61
C ASP A 60 3.43 -10.46 1.30
N LEU A 61 3.41 -10.50 2.64
CA LEU A 61 2.33 -9.89 3.42
C LEU A 61 2.25 -8.38 3.21
N ALA A 62 3.40 -7.68 3.16
CA ALA A 62 3.43 -6.26 2.89
C ALA A 62 2.87 -5.92 1.50
N THR A 63 3.24 -6.71 0.49
CA THR A 63 2.74 -6.57 -0.89
C THR A 63 1.23 -6.75 -0.93
N TRP A 64 0.72 -7.84 -0.35
CA TRP A 64 -0.71 -8.11 -0.25
C TRP A 64 -1.44 -6.96 0.43
N THR A 65 -0.91 -6.47 1.55
CA THR A 65 -1.51 -5.40 2.36
C THR A 65 -1.60 -4.08 1.59
N ILE A 66 -0.52 -3.62 0.95
CA ILE A 66 -0.54 -2.33 0.24
C ILE A 66 -1.43 -2.36 -1.00
N LEU A 67 -1.52 -3.51 -1.67
CA LEU A 67 -2.45 -3.70 -2.78
C LEU A 67 -3.89 -3.57 -2.29
N HIS A 68 -4.24 -4.23 -1.19
CA HIS A 68 -5.59 -4.16 -0.61
C HIS A 68 -5.94 -2.76 -0.08
N ILE A 69 -5.00 -2.06 0.57
CA ILE A 69 -5.20 -0.66 0.99
C ILE A 69 -5.55 0.19 -0.24
N MET A 70 -4.75 0.09 -1.31
CA MET A 70 -4.98 0.90 -2.51
C MET A 70 -6.31 0.54 -3.19
N GLU A 71 -6.57 -0.74 -3.41
CA GLU A 71 -7.76 -1.24 -4.10
C GLU A 71 -9.05 -0.82 -3.36
N SER A 72 -9.16 -1.15 -2.07
CA SER A 72 -10.35 -0.83 -1.28
C SER A 72 -10.61 0.68 -1.20
N MET A 73 -9.57 1.49 -1.01
CA MET A 73 -9.74 2.94 -0.92
C MET A 73 -10.03 3.59 -2.28
N VAL A 74 -9.47 3.08 -3.37
CA VAL A 74 -9.77 3.55 -4.73
C VAL A 74 -11.21 3.20 -5.12
N HIS A 75 -11.69 1.98 -4.85
CA HIS A 75 -13.09 1.60 -5.05
C HIS A 75 -14.04 2.53 -4.29
N ALA A 76 -13.78 2.74 -2.99
CA ALA A 76 -14.59 3.63 -2.17
C ALA A 76 -14.64 5.06 -2.71
N ALA A 77 -13.54 5.56 -3.27
CA ALA A 77 -13.47 6.90 -3.86
C ALA A 77 -14.29 7.06 -5.15
N VAL A 78 -14.59 5.98 -5.86
CA VAL A 78 -15.27 5.99 -7.16
C VAL A 78 -16.75 5.65 -7.05
N ILE A 79 -17.10 4.69 -6.20
CA ILE A 79 -18.45 4.12 -6.13
C ILE A 79 -19.35 4.94 -5.21
N GLY A 80 -18.82 5.37 -4.07
CA GLY A 80 -19.50 6.19 -3.06
C GLY A 80 -18.73 7.46 -2.77
N ALA A 81 -18.32 8.17 -3.84
CA ALA A 81 -17.36 9.27 -3.78
C ALA A 81 -17.61 10.22 -2.58
N PRO A 82 -16.65 10.31 -1.64
CA PRO A 82 -16.83 11.15 -0.46
C PRO A 82 -16.75 12.63 -0.83
N PRO A 83 -17.22 13.55 0.04
CA PRO A 83 -17.26 14.98 -0.25
C PRO A 83 -15.88 15.67 -0.14
N PHE A 84 -14.84 15.05 -0.70
CA PHE A 84 -13.46 15.54 -0.70
C PHE A 84 -12.90 15.63 -2.11
N PRO A 85 -11.94 16.54 -2.37
CA PRO A 85 -11.27 16.59 -3.66
C PRO A 85 -10.52 15.28 -3.96
N LEU A 86 -10.67 14.75 -5.17
CA LEU A 86 -10.00 13.52 -5.61
C LEU A 86 -8.47 13.55 -5.41
N ALA A 87 -7.86 14.71 -5.62
CA ALA A 87 -6.43 14.91 -5.38
C ALA A 87 -6.05 14.72 -3.90
N ALA A 88 -6.90 15.20 -2.98
CA ALA A 88 -6.69 15.02 -1.54
C ALA A 88 -6.86 13.55 -1.13
N ILE A 89 -7.85 12.86 -1.70
CA ILE A 89 -8.04 11.41 -1.50
C ILE A 89 -6.80 10.65 -1.99
N GLY A 90 -6.31 10.93 -3.19
CA GLY A 90 -5.11 10.29 -3.74
C GLY A 90 -3.86 10.53 -2.89
N GLN A 91 -3.73 11.73 -2.29
CA GLN A 91 -2.65 12.00 -1.34
C GLN A 91 -2.81 11.19 -0.06
N ALA A 92 -4.01 11.16 0.54
CA ALA A 92 -4.27 10.40 1.77
C ALA A 92 -4.02 8.89 1.61
N ILE A 93 -4.38 8.30 0.46
CA ILE A 93 -4.06 6.90 0.14
C ILE A 93 -2.54 6.70 0.06
N THR A 94 -1.82 7.63 -0.56
CA THR A 94 -0.36 7.60 -0.64
C THR A 94 0.25 7.66 0.75
N ASP A 95 -0.23 8.57 1.60
CA ASP A 95 0.25 8.74 2.97
C ASP A 95 -0.03 7.50 3.83
N ALA A 96 -1.18 6.85 3.64
CA ALA A 96 -1.50 5.59 4.32
C ALA A 96 -0.55 4.45 3.94
N VAL A 97 -0.26 4.29 2.64
CA VAL A 97 0.69 3.29 2.14
C VAL A 97 2.10 3.59 2.66
N MET A 98 2.55 4.84 2.56
CA MET A 98 3.86 5.24 3.07
C MET A 98 3.96 5.04 4.57
N GLY A 99 2.93 5.44 5.32
CA GLY A 99 2.83 5.23 6.75
C GLY A 99 2.98 3.77 7.12
N TYR A 100 2.22 2.87 6.49
CA TYR A 100 2.37 1.42 6.70
C TYR A 100 3.80 0.93 6.43
N LEU A 101 4.41 1.38 5.33
CA LEU A 101 5.75 0.95 4.93
C LEU A 101 6.86 1.51 5.84
N THR A 102 6.66 2.65 6.49
CA THR A 102 7.71 3.33 7.26
C THR A 102 7.45 3.42 8.76
N LEU A 103 6.29 2.98 9.26
CA LEU A 103 5.98 3.03 10.69
C LEU A 103 6.95 2.13 11.47
N GLY A 104 7.85 2.74 12.23
CA GLY A 104 8.92 2.03 12.95
C GLY A 104 10.14 1.68 12.10
N ALA A 105 10.21 2.14 10.85
CA ALA A 105 11.45 2.08 10.08
C ALA A 105 12.48 3.04 10.70
N PRO A 106 13.77 2.65 10.76
CA PRO A 106 14.80 3.55 11.24
C PRO A 106 14.84 4.80 10.35
N PRO A 107 14.94 6.02 10.92
CA PRO A 107 15.06 7.23 10.12
C PRO A 107 16.30 7.13 9.21
N PRO A 108 16.20 7.55 7.94
CA PRO A 108 17.31 7.46 7.01
C PRO A 108 18.51 8.24 7.57
N GLY A 109 19.63 7.53 7.79
CA GLY A 109 20.89 8.11 8.23
C GLY A 109 21.18 8.09 9.73
N GLN A 110 20.41 7.38 10.56
CA GLN A 110 20.75 7.24 11.98
C GLN A 110 21.47 5.90 12.24
N PRO A 111 22.78 5.91 12.60
CA PRO A 111 23.50 4.68 12.91
C PRO A 111 22.90 4.00 14.13
N ASP A 112 22.96 2.67 14.11
CA ASP A 112 22.38 1.77 15.10
C ASP A 112 22.76 2.17 16.55
N GLN A 113 21.82 2.77 17.27
CA GLN A 113 22.02 3.19 18.66
C GLN A 113 22.15 1.99 19.61
N ALA A 114 21.84 0.76 19.16
CA ALA A 114 22.01 -0.46 19.95
C ALA A 114 23.48 -0.71 20.33
N GLY A 115 24.45 -0.25 19.52
CA GLY A 115 25.88 -0.37 19.82
C GLY A 115 26.41 0.60 20.89
N LYS A 116 25.72 1.72 21.16
CA LYS A 116 26.23 2.80 22.01
C LYS A 116 25.88 2.63 23.49
N LEU A 117 24.79 1.92 23.80
CA LEU A 117 24.38 1.59 25.17
C LEU A 117 25.24 0.47 25.80
N ALA A 118 25.85 -0.39 24.99
CA ALA A 118 26.74 -1.46 25.47
C ALA A 118 28.17 -0.97 25.82
N SER A 119 28.50 0.29 25.54
CA SER A 119 29.84 0.87 25.72
C SER A 119 29.94 1.91 26.84
N LEU A 120 28.87 2.12 27.63
CA LEU A 120 28.93 3.03 28.78
C LEU A 120 29.67 2.34 29.94
N PRO A 121 30.75 2.94 30.48
CA PRO A 121 31.38 2.42 31.68
C PRO A 121 30.41 2.52 32.87
N PRO A 122 30.49 1.60 33.86
CA PRO A 122 29.64 1.68 35.04
C PRO A 122 29.92 2.98 35.80
N LEU A 123 28.84 3.66 36.22
CA LEU A 123 28.89 4.89 37.01
C LEU A 123 29.51 4.62 38.40
N PRO A 124 30.20 5.62 38.99
CA PRO A 124 30.90 5.50 40.27
C PRO A 124 29.96 5.35 41.46
#